data_AF-A0A0L8I9Y4-F1
#
_entry.id   AF-A0A0L8I9Y4-F1
#
_cell.length_a   1.000
_cell.length_b   1.000
_cell.length_c   1.000
_cell.angle_alpha   90.00
_cell.angle_beta   90.00
_cell.angle_gamma   90.00
#
_symmetry.space_group_name_H-M   'P 1'
#
loop_
_entity.id
_entity.type
_entity.pdbx_description
1 polymer ?
#
loop_
_entity_poly.entity_id
_entity_poly.type
_entity_poly.pdbx_seq_one_letter_code
_entity_poly.pdbx_strand_id
1 'polypeptide(L)'
;MDSPQRTKVVHFMQDLFSKYDKIRGQNKDSGHTPFWDAVLITTADEDQKQGYQLQIEAKVKRNELPLNLEIHVISDPPGVKLGNGGATFTALSFLEKFYGDKFFSMKILLIHAGGLSKRLPSNSILGKIFSVLPCGIPCYQMLDIKLALYWPFVPKMNPGIFLTCADDIITYNMDNEGDWSLKAEGFTALAHPSPIEVGTGHGVYIVKEKRSVNENVQLAECTTVLQKPSVETMSKLGAVIYNENDTKNSIVYTDSAYFFTSSVSKMLLTYAKSHGPFNCEIDAYGDFLQALGTDPLSDYVNNLQNITTASGDLLNTRKEVFKLLKGTPLNLIILNSSQFFHIGSMPEMLHNFCKSDNFKIGLGLSNDSFNVWLDEQSEEPEPVAKRSHLKGKNEGCLIHSLLPVGSCISSLAVLEFCNFDCLIHVSKNCLLSNCEFLGSISEESKITIPENTFMHTIPVIVKDNLKYVTIIFHIKDNLKKCVPLTDFANIPFLGDTLGKAVDKFSIPKSQVVSDKNQPEVSLWNVDIFPLADTMSESFQLALTMLMSFNDDRKALNLESYQLVSINSILKYKAIHEMLKYRQKLFDKINVQY
;
A
#
# COMPACT_ATOMS: atom_id res chain seq x y z
N MET A 1 15.47 -17.12 -8.90
CA MET A 1 16.50 -17.11 -7.85
C MET A 1 16.74 -18.54 -7.39
N ASP A 2 17.98 -19.00 -7.46
CA ASP A 2 18.36 -20.36 -7.08
C ASP A 2 18.27 -20.56 -5.56
N SER A 3 18.15 -21.82 -5.12
CA SER A 3 17.99 -22.19 -3.70
C SER A 3 19.04 -21.57 -2.75
N PRO A 4 20.35 -21.51 -3.09
CA PRO A 4 21.35 -20.91 -2.22
C PRO A 4 21.20 -19.38 -2.06
N GLN A 5 20.89 -18.68 -3.15
CA GLN A 5 20.74 -17.23 -3.15
C GLN A 5 19.46 -16.81 -2.39
N ARG A 6 18.38 -17.60 -2.54
CA ARG A 6 17.16 -17.44 -1.75
C ARG A 6 17.44 -17.56 -0.25
N THR A 7 18.26 -18.55 0.13
CA THR A 7 18.62 -18.78 1.54
C THR A 7 19.36 -17.58 2.14
N LYS A 8 20.26 -16.94 1.39
CA LYS A 8 20.98 -15.74 1.83
C LYS A 8 20.05 -14.54 2.03
N VAL A 9 19.15 -14.28 1.08
CA VAL A 9 18.13 -13.22 1.21
C VAL A 9 17.30 -13.43 2.48
N VAL A 10 16.82 -14.65 2.71
CA VAL A 10 16.01 -14.97 3.90
C VAL A 10 16.76 -14.68 5.20
N HIS A 11 18.03 -15.11 5.31
CA HIS A 11 18.85 -14.85 6.50
C HIS A 11 19.06 -13.35 6.72
N PHE A 12 19.41 -12.61 5.66
CA PHE A 12 19.60 -11.17 5.74
C PHE A 12 18.33 -10.45 6.22
N MET A 13 17.18 -10.78 5.64
CA MET A 13 15.90 -10.17 6.00
C MET A 13 15.50 -10.51 7.44
N GLN A 14 15.69 -11.76 7.89
CA GLN A 14 15.41 -12.17 9.26
C GLN A 14 16.29 -11.44 10.28
N ASP A 15 17.59 -11.33 10.01
CA ASP A 15 18.52 -10.56 10.85
C ASP A 15 18.14 -9.07 10.89
N LEU A 16 17.79 -8.49 9.74
CA LEU A 16 17.33 -7.10 9.64
C LEU A 16 16.11 -6.85 10.54
N PHE A 17 15.06 -7.65 10.40
CA PHE A 17 13.85 -7.48 11.22
C PHE A 17 14.08 -7.82 12.70
N SER A 18 14.98 -8.76 13.02
CA SER A 18 15.38 -9.01 14.41
C SER A 18 16.10 -7.80 15.03
N LYS A 19 16.97 -7.13 14.26
CA LYS A 19 17.63 -5.90 14.69
C LYS A 19 16.64 -4.74 14.85
N TYR A 20 15.68 -4.61 13.92
CA TYR A 20 14.64 -3.59 14.03
C TYR A 20 13.76 -3.82 15.27
N ASP A 21 13.37 -5.06 15.56
CA ASP A 21 12.55 -5.38 16.71
C ASP A 21 13.23 -5.01 18.05
N LYS A 22 14.55 -5.22 18.14
CA LYS A 22 15.37 -4.83 19.31
C LYS A 22 15.40 -3.32 19.59
N ILE A 23 15.14 -2.47 18.59
CA ILE A 23 15.13 -1.02 18.77
C ILE A 23 13.72 -0.44 18.93
N ARG A 24 12.66 -1.23 18.74
CA ARG A 24 11.28 -0.80 19.04
C ARG A 24 11.14 -0.54 20.54
N GLY A 25 10.58 0.62 20.90
CA GLY A 25 10.49 1.05 22.30
C GLY A 25 11.82 1.42 22.95
N GLN A 26 12.93 1.40 22.21
CA GLN A 26 14.24 1.85 22.66
C GLN A 26 14.61 3.16 21.95
N ASN A 27 15.57 3.91 22.48
CA ASN A 27 16.11 5.07 21.78
C ASN A 27 16.67 4.64 20.41
N LYS A 28 16.36 5.34 19.33
CA LYS A 28 16.89 5.05 17.98
C LYS A 28 18.43 4.95 17.92
N ASP A 29 19.12 5.61 18.85
CA ASP A 29 20.60 5.63 18.95
C ASP A 29 21.15 4.56 19.92
N SER A 30 20.30 3.68 20.48
CA SER A 30 20.74 2.62 21.41
C SER A 30 21.53 1.50 20.72
N GLY A 31 21.42 1.39 19.39
CA GLY A 31 22.22 0.48 18.58
C GLY A 31 23.57 1.08 18.17
N HIS A 32 24.52 0.24 17.77
CA HIS A 32 25.78 0.70 17.17
C HIS A 32 25.63 1.19 15.72
N THR A 33 24.45 1.07 15.13
CA THR A 33 24.17 1.45 13.75
C THR A 33 23.34 2.73 13.73
N PRO A 34 23.80 3.82 13.05
CA PRO A 34 23.03 5.04 12.92
C PRO A 34 21.64 4.80 12.32
N PHE A 35 20.63 5.51 12.84
CA PHE A 35 19.26 5.50 12.32
C PHE A 35 18.92 6.81 11.60
N TRP A 36 17.72 6.93 11.04
CA TRP A 36 17.24 8.14 10.36
C TRP A 36 17.24 9.37 11.29
N ASP A 37 17.61 10.52 10.74
CA ASP A 37 17.52 11.80 11.47
C ASP A 37 16.07 12.27 11.58
N ALA A 38 15.29 12.08 10.51
CA ALA A 38 13.86 12.31 10.47
C ALA A 38 13.19 11.42 9.41
N VAL A 39 11.89 11.17 9.61
CA VAL A 39 11.02 10.44 8.69
C VAL A 39 9.87 11.35 8.30
N LEU A 40 9.62 11.51 7.02
CA LEU A 40 8.53 12.30 6.46
C LEU A 40 7.54 11.38 5.78
N ILE A 41 6.26 11.56 6.05
CA ILE A 41 5.16 10.79 5.46
C ILE A 41 4.21 11.78 4.79
N THR A 42 4.05 11.70 3.47
CA THR A 42 3.12 12.59 2.76
C THR A 42 1.71 12.04 2.72
N THR A 43 0.71 12.92 2.74
CA THR A 43 -0.72 12.57 2.67
C THR A 43 -1.44 13.42 1.62
N ALA A 44 -2.56 12.91 1.11
CA ALA A 44 -3.35 13.58 0.08
C ALA A 44 -4.15 14.79 0.60
N ASP A 45 -4.44 14.83 1.90
CA ASP A 45 -5.20 15.89 2.54
C ASP A 45 -4.93 15.95 4.07
N GLU A 46 -5.49 16.97 4.73
CA GLU A 46 -5.37 17.15 6.20
C GLU A 46 -6.09 16.05 7.00
N ASP A 47 -7.21 15.52 6.51
CA ASP A 47 -7.93 14.45 7.20
C ASP A 47 -7.09 13.17 7.28
N GLN A 48 -6.42 12.81 6.17
CA GLN A 48 -5.50 11.70 6.11
C GLN A 48 -4.27 11.95 7.00
N LYS A 49 -3.77 13.19 7.04
CA LYS A 49 -2.68 13.57 7.96
C LYS A 49 -3.07 13.37 9.42
N GLN A 50 -4.25 13.82 9.83
CA GLN A 50 -4.76 13.60 11.19
C GLN A 50 -4.85 12.10 11.50
N GLY A 51 -5.39 11.29 10.59
CA GLY A 51 -5.47 9.85 10.78
C GLY A 51 -4.11 9.16 10.89
N TYR A 52 -3.10 9.64 10.16
CA TYR A 52 -1.74 9.11 10.23
C TYR A 52 -1.05 9.50 11.54
N GLN A 53 -1.23 10.74 11.99
CA GLN A 53 -0.71 11.21 13.28
C GLN A 53 -1.26 10.37 14.45
N LEU A 54 -2.57 10.14 14.49
CA LEU A 54 -3.20 9.30 15.52
C LEU A 54 -2.66 7.87 15.53
N GLN A 55 -2.41 7.30 14.36
CA GLN A 55 -1.83 5.96 14.24
C GLN A 55 -0.38 5.94 14.74
N ILE A 56 0.45 6.92 14.37
CA ILE A 56 1.83 7.04 14.87
C ILE A 56 1.84 7.19 16.40
N GLU A 57 1.02 8.07 16.95
CA GLU A 57 0.89 8.25 18.41
C GLU A 57 0.51 6.95 19.10
N ALA A 58 -0.42 6.18 18.53
CA ALA A 58 -0.83 4.89 19.08
C ALA A 58 0.33 3.87 19.03
N LYS A 59 1.10 3.83 17.95
CA LYS A 59 2.30 2.97 17.84
C LYS A 59 3.37 3.35 18.85
N VAL A 60 3.64 4.65 19.04
CA VAL A 60 4.58 5.16 20.06
C VAL A 60 4.13 4.75 21.47
N LYS A 61 2.85 4.93 21.80
CA LYS A 61 2.28 4.51 23.10
C LYS A 61 2.43 3.01 23.36
N ARG A 62 2.40 2.19 22.31
CA ARG A 62 2.59 0.74 22.38
C ARG A 62 4.05 0.29 22.24
N ASN A 63 5.02 1.21 22.26
CA ASN A 63 6.44 0.92 22.07
C ASN A 63 6.75 0.18 20.75
N GLU A 64 5.95 0.39 19.71
CA GLU A 64 6.11 -0.30 18.43
C GLU A 64 7.09 0.40 17.48
N LEU A 65 7.51 1.61 17.80
CA LEU A 65 8.46 2.41 17.02
C LEU A 65 9.70 2.74 17.87
N PRO A 66 10.87 3.00 17.25
CA PRO A 66 12.01 3.57 17.96
C PRO A 66 11.65 4.92 18.61
N LEU A 67 12.08 5.13 19.85
CA LEU A 67 11.96 6.38 20.59
C LEU A 67 12.97 7.41 20.07
N ASN A 68 12.68 8.70 20.28
CA ASN A 68 13.49 9.84 19.79
C ASN A 68 13.67 9.87 18.26
N LEU A 69 12.72 9.29 17.53
CA LEU A 69 12.61 9.37 16.08
C LEU A 69 11.61 10.46 15.70
N GLU A 70 12.08 11.50 15.01
CA GLU A 70 11.24 12.55 14.48
C GLU A 70 10.44 12.04 13.27
N ILE A 71 9.13 11.88 13.42
CA ILE A 71 8.21 11.47 12.34
C ILE A 71 7.24 12.61 12.04
N HIS A 72 7.34 13.18 10.85
CA HIS A 72 6.50 14.27 10.37
C HIS A 72 5.49 13.79 9.35
N VAL A 73 4.23 14.17 9.52
CA VAL A 73 3.16 13.89 8.55
C VAL A 73 2.78 15.19 7.84
N ILE A 74 2.86 15.18 6.51
CA ILE A 74 2.74 16.39 5.68
C ILE A 74 1.64 16.17 4.64
N SER A 75 0.62 17.00 4.72
CA SER A 75 -0.50 17.05 3.79
C SER A 75 -0.15 17.84 2.54
N ASP A 76 -0.65 17.37 1.40
CA ASP A 76 -0.76 18.21 0.22
C ASP A 76 -1.69 19.41 0.51
N PRO A 77 -1.37 20.60 -0.01
CA PRO A 77 -2.24 21.77 0.14
C PRO A 77 -3.60 21.53 -0.53
N PRO A 78 -4.67 22.17 -0.05
CA PRO A 78 -5.98 22.09 -0.69
C PRO A 78 -5.92 22.54 -2.15
N GLY A 79 -6.61 21.81 -3.04
CA GLY A 79 -6.71 22.15 -4.45
C GLY A 79 -6.50 20.96 -5.36
N VAL A 80 -5.74 21.17 -6.43
CA VAL A 80 -5.45 20.13 -7.42
C VAL A 80 -4.53 19.08 -6.82
N LYS A 81 -4.76 17.81 -7.17
CA LYS A 81 -3.86 16.71 -6.80
C LYS A 81 -2.46 16.98 -7.34
N LEU A 82 -1.49 17.11 -6.44
CA LEU A 82 -0.10 17.44 -6.80
C LEU A 82 0.74 16.27 -7.28
N GLY A 83 0.33 15.04 -6.99
CA GLY A 83 1.14 13.85 -7.25
C GLY A 83 2.31 13.72 -6.27
N ASN A 84 2.99 12.58 -6.32
CA ASN A 84 4.12 12.27 -5.44
C ASN A 84 5.33 13.21 -5.67
N GLY A 85 5.54 13.73 -6.89
CA GLY A 85 6.58 14.72 -7.19
C GLY A 85 6.24 16.09 -6.60
N GLY A 86 4.98 16.51 -6.70
CA GLY A 86 4.50 17.71 -6.03
C GLY A 86 4.57 17.60 -4.50
N ALA A 87 4.22 16.43 -3.95
CA ALA A 87 4.38 16.15 -2.52
C ALA A 87 5.85 16.20 -2.07
N THR A 88 6.81 15.85 -2.94
CA THR A 88 8.25 16.04 -2.67
C THR A 88 8.60 17.52 -2.49
N PHE A 89 8.08 18.41 -3.32
CA PHE A 89 8.30 19.85 -3.17
C PHE A 89 7.68 20.42 -1.88
N THR A 90 6.48 19.94 -1.51
CA THR A 90 5.84 20.27 -0.23
C THR A 90 6.70 19.81 0.95
N ALA A 91 7.23 18.58 0.90
CA ALA A 91 8.11 18.02 1.92
C ALA A 91 9.42 18.83 2.09
N LEU A 92 10.07 19.22 0.99
CA LEU A 92 11.27 20.06 1.02
C LEU A 92 11.00 21.44 1.64
N SER A 93 9.87 22.05 1.29
CA SER A 93 9.45 23.34 1.84
C SER A 93 9.19 23.26 3.35
N PHE A 94 8.58 22.16 3.80
CA PHE A 94 8.41 21.87 5.23
C PHE A 94 9.74 21.71 5.95
N LEU A 95 10.66 20.91 5.39
CA LEU A 95 11.98 20.67 6.00
C LEU A 95 12.76 21.96 6.20
N GLU A 96 12.78 22.83 5.19
CA GLU A 96 13.42 24.13 5.32
C GLU A 96 12.76 25.00 6.40
N LYS A 97 11.42 25.06 6.40
CA LYS A 97 10.69 25.86 7.39
C LYS A 97 10.93 25.37 8.83
N PHE A 98 11.00 24.06 9.02
CA PHE A 98 11.08 23.45 10.35
C PHE A 98 12.52 23.34 10.88
N TYR A 99 13.46 22.93 10.03
CA TYR A 99 14.85 22.67 10.41
C TYR A 99 15.83 23.75 9.94
N GLY A 100 15.43 24.68 9.08
CA GLY A 100 16.34 25.63 8.43
C GLY A 100 17.44 24.91 7.66
N ASP A 101 18.61 25.52 7.54
CA ASP A 101 19.74 24.92 6.80
C ASP A 101 20.25 23.58 7.38
N LYS A 102 19.88 23.24 8.63
CA LYS A 102 20.29 21.99 9.28
C LYS A 102 19.83 20.76 8.48
N PHE A 103 18.69 20.80 7.79
CA PHE A 103 18.20 19.60 7.09
C PHE A 103 19.13 19.16 5.95
N PHE A 104 19.93 20.07 5.39
CA PHE A 104 20.93 19.71 4.38
C PHE A 104 22.09 18.85 4.95
N SER A 105 22.20 18.73 6.27
CA SER A 105 23.13 17.80 6.94
C SER A 105 22.48 16.52 7.47
N MET A 106 21.17 16.34 7.24
CA MET A 106 20.40 15.21 7.75
C MET A 106 20.24 14.08 6.73
N LYS A 107 20.05 12.85 7.23
CA LYS A 107 19.64 11.67 6.47
C LYS A 107 18.15 11.42 6.73
N ILE A 108 17.35 11.68 5.71
CA ILE A 108 15.88 11.73 5.85
C ILE A 108 15.25 10.62 5.02
N LEU A 109 14.29 9.91 5.59
CA LEU A 109 13.42 8.99 4.85
C LEU A 109 12.12 9.72 4.49
N LEU A 110 11.82 9.85 3.19
CA LEU A 110 10.58 10.41 2.66
C LEU A 110 9.70 9.28 2.10
N ILE A 111 8.53 9.10 2.69
CA ILE A 111 7.56 8.07 2.31
C ILE A 111 6.36 8.73 1.66
N HIS A 112 6.16 8.46 0.38
CA HIS A 112 4.95 8.87 -0.32
C HIS A 112 3.79 7.93 0.03
N ALA A 113 2.92 8.41 0.92
CA ALA A 113 1.80 7.63 1.47
C ALA A 113 0.43 8.25 1.18
N GLY A 114 0.38 9.30 0.36
CA GLY A 114 -0.85 9.94 -0.11
C GLY A 114 -1.58 9.13 -1.17
N GLY A 115 -2.91 9.14 -1.11
CA GLY A 115 -3.76 8.58 -2.17
C GLY A 115 -5.04 7.92 -1.69
N LEU A 116 -5.89 7.58 -2.65
CA LEU A 116 -7.26 7.07 -2.42
C LEU A 116 -7.35 5.55 -2.30
N SER A 117 -6.26 4.81 -2.51
CA SER A 117 -6.23 3.34 -2.45
C SER A 117 -7.32 2.60 -3.26
N LYS A 118 -7.75 3.16 -4.41
CA LYS A 118 -8.88 2.62 -5.21
C LYS A 118 -8.78 1.14 -5.64
N ARG A 119 -7.59 0.52 -5.58
CA ARG A 119 -7.38 -0.91 -5.91
C ARG A 119 -7.43 -1.83 -4.68
N LEU A 120 -7.33 -1.27 -3.48
CA LEU A 120 -7.41 -1.97 -2.19
C LEU A 120 -8.23 -1.10 -1.23
N PRO A 121 -9.58 -1.14 -1.31
CA PRO A 121 -10.43 -0.16 -0.63
C PRO A 121 -10.33 -0.16 0.89
N SER A 122 -9.92 -1.27 1.51
CA SER A 122 -9.67 -1.37 2.96
C SER A 122 -8.61 -0.38 3.47
N ASN A 123 -7.73 0.09 2.59
CA ASN A 123 -6.69 1.07 2.89
C ASN A 123 -7.07 2.51 2.52
N SER A 124 -8.33 2.78 2.15
CA SER A 124 -8.76 4.13 1.73
C SER A 124 -9.00 5.06 2.92
N ILE A 125 -9.28 4.50 4.10
CA ILE A 125 -9.59 5.28 5.32
C ILE A 125 -8.31 5.56 6.12
N LEU A 126 -7.59 4.49 6.49
CA LEU A 126 -6.42 4.58 7.38
C LEU A 126 -5.08 4.61 6.65
N GLY A 127 -5.10 4.44 5.32
CA GLY A 127 -3.92 4.58 4.46
C GLY A 127 -3.02 3.37 4.37
N LYS A 128 -2.35 3.24 3.23
CA LYS A 128 -1.50 2.09 2.90
C LYS A 128 -0.29 1.93 3.81
N ILE A 129 0.28 3.04 4.28
CA ILE A 129 1.45 3.00 5.17
C ILE A 129 1.14 2.35 6.53
N PHE A 130 -0.14 2.17 6.86
CA PHE A 130 -0.60 1.45 8.05
C PHE A 130 -1.26 0.10 7.76
N SER A 131 -1.11 -0.43 6.53
CA SER A 131 -1.51 -1.81 6.22
C SER A 131 -0.77 -2.76 7.14
N VAL A 132 -1.48 -3.73 7.72
CA VAL A 132 -0.90 -4.74 8.60
C VAL A 132 -0.28 -5.87 7.77
N LEU A 133 0.84 -6.41 8.22
CA LEU A 133 1.46 -7.59 7.64
C LEU A 133 1.33 -8.79 8.59
N PRO A 134 1.24 -10.02 8.05
CA PRO A 134 1.17 -11.24 8.83
C PRO A 134 2.54 -11.65 9.40
N CYS A 135 3.25 -10.72 10.05
CA CYS A 135 4.52 -10.96 10.74
C CYS A 135 4.78 -9.91 11.82
N GLY A 136 5.70 -10.19 12.73
CA GLY A 136 5.97 -9.35 13.90
C GLY A 136 4.97 -9.56 15.04
N ILE A 137 5.37 -9.23 16.27
CA ILE A 137 4.52 -9.31 17.46
C ILE A 137 4.69 -8.01 18.28
N PRO A 138 3.61 -7.23 18.49
CA PRO A 138 2.40 -7.20 17.67
C PRO A 138 2.72 -7.00 16.19
N CYS A 139 1.79 -7.36 15.29
CA CYS A 139 2.02 -7.36 13.86
C CYS A 139 2.60 -6.06 13.34
N TYR A 140 3.62 -6.16 12.47
CA TYR A 140 4.18 -5.02 11.77
C TYR A 140 3.15 -4.39 10.86
N GLN A 141 3.24 -3.07 10.72
CA GLN A 141 2.56 -2.32 9.67
C GLN A 141 3.56 -1.87 8.61
N MET A 142 3.08 -1.43 7.45
CA MET A 142 3.97 -0.96 6.37
C MET A 142 4.98 0.11 6.83
N LEU A 143 4.64 0.96 7.80
CA LEU A 143 5.59 1.90 8.39
C LEU A 143 6.80 1.18 9.00
N ASP A 144 6.58 0.13 9.79
CA ASP A 144 7.65 -0.68 10.38
C ASP A 144 8.52 -1.32 9.31
N ILE A 145 7.88 -1.85 8.26
CA ILE A 145 8.57 -2.42 7.11
C ILE A 145 9.45 -1.36 6.45
N LYS A 146 8.93 -0.16 6.18
CA LYS A 146 9.71 0.91 5.53
C LYS A 146 10.88 1.40 6.37
N LEU A 147 10.69 1.53 7.68
CA LEU A 147 11.75 1.90 8.61
C LEU A 147 12.87 0.86 8.63
N ALA A 148 12.52 -0.43 8.70
CA ALA A 148 13.49 -1.52 8.68
C ALA A 148 14.18 -1.68 7.32
N LEU A 149 13.40 -1.75 6.22
CA LEU A 149 13.90 -2.07 4.88
C LEU A 149 14.99 -1.12 4.40
N TYR A 150 14.91 0.16 4.74
CA TYR A 150 15.86 1.14 4.24
C TYR A 150 16.93 1.54 5.28
N TRP A 151 16.80 1.10 6.54
CA TRP A 151 17.79 1.38 7.58
C TRP A 151 19.22 0.96 7.22
N PRO A 152 19.47 -0.21 6.57
CA PRO A 152 20.82 -0.61 6.17
C PRO A 152 21.57 0.37 5.24
N PHE A 153 20.86 1.27 4.55
CA PHE A 153 21.49 2.27 3.66
C PHE A 153 21.99 3.50 4.43
N VAL A 154 21.44 3.79 5.62
CA VAL A 154 21.80 4.95 6.46
C VAL A 154 23.31 5.08 6.73
N PRO A 155 24.05 4.02 7.13
CA PRO A 155 25.50 4.14 7.34
C PRO A 155 26.29 4.33 6.03
N LYS A 156 25.70 4.02 4.87
CA LYS A 156 26.34 4.05 3.56
C LYS A 156 26.03 5.31 2.75
N MET A 157 25.10 6.17 3.20
CA MET A 157 24.69 7.38 2.48
C MET A 157 25.28 8.67 3.05
N ASN A 158 25.47 9.66 2.18
CA ASN A 158 25.65 11.06 2.57
C ASN A 158 24.33 11.65 3.09
N PRO A 159 24.36 12.83 3.74
CA PRO A 159 23.15 13.64 3.95
C PRO A 159 22.35 13.84 2.65
N GLY A 160 21.04 13.83 2.80
CA GLY A 160 20.07 13.90 1.70
C GLY A 160 18.79 13.13 2.03
N ILE A 161 17.98 12.86 1.01
CA ILE A 161 16.65 12.28 1.15
C ILE A 161 16.58 10.95 0.43
N PHE A 162 16.19 9.91 1.16
CA PHE A 162 15.84 8.60 0.63
C PHE A 162 14.32 8.53 0.44
N LEU A 163 13.86 8.33 -0.78
CA LEU A 163 12.45 8.42 -1.19
C LEU A 163 11.91 7.03 -1.57
N THR A 164 10.75 6.69 -1.03
CA THR A 164 10.04 5.42 -1.29
C THR A 164 8.53 5.62 -1.33
N CYS A 165 7.79 4.70 -1.95
CA CYS A 165 6.34 4.66 -1.84
C CYS A 165 5.88 3.78 -0.66
N ALA A 166 4.59 3.79 -0.36
CA ALA A 166 4.05 3.16 0.86
C ALA A 166 3.65 1.68 0.73
N ASP A 167 3.54 1.12 -0.49
CA ASP A 167 2.92 -0.20 -0.74
C ASP A 167 3.79 -1.22 -1.49
N ASP A 168 5.03 -0.87 -1.81
CA ASP A 168 6.03 -1.82 -2.30
C ASP A 168 6.88 -2.39 -1.16
N ILE A 169 7.33 -3.62 -1.33
CA ILE A 169 8.22 -4.32 -0.41
C ILE A 169 9.32 -4.97 -1.22
N ILE A 170 10.56 -4.77 -0.78
CA ILE A 170 11.74 -5.44 -1.34
C ILE A 170 12.32 -6.40 -0.33
N THR A 171 12.59 -7.63 -0.76
CA THR A 171 13.47 -8.54 -0.02
C THR A 171 14.79 -8.61 -0.74
N TYR A 172 15.89 -8.45 -0.04
CA TYR A 172 17.20 -8.38 -0.68
C TYR A 172 18.29 -8.95 0.21
N ASN A 173 19.48 -9.13 -0.36
CA ASN A 173 20.69 -9.44 0.37
C ASN A 173 21.77 -8.39 0.08
N MET A 174 22.31 -7.78 1.13
CA MET A 174 23.46 -6.86 1.04
C MET A 174 24.72 -7.38 1.75
N ASP A 175 24.73 -8.64 2.17
CA ASP A 175 25.91 -9.25 2.78
C ASP A 175 27.08 -9.31 1.79
N ASN A 176 28.20 -8.75 2.23
CA ASN A 176 29.55 -8.71 1.67
C ASN A 176 29.76 -9.24 0.24
N GLU A 177 30.10 -8.34 -0.70
CA GLU A 177 31.14 -8.54 -1.74
C GLU A 177 31.93 -7.25 -2.15
N GLY A 178 31.62 -6.03 -1.66
CA GLY A 178 32.42 -4.82 -2.01
C GLY A 178 32.16 -3.55 -1.18
N ASP A 179 33.11 -2.59 -1.23
CA ASP A 179 32.98 -1.25 -0.62
C ASP A 179 32.13 -0.32 -1.51
N TRP A 180 30.81 -0.42 -1.38
CA TRP A 180 29.86 0.47 -2.05
C TRP A 180 29.19 1.43 -1.06
N SER A 181 28.85 2.62 -1.56
CA SER A 181 28.22 3.69 -0.78
C SER A 181 27.35 4.62 -1.65
N LEU A 182 26.33 5.24 -1.05
CA LEU A 182 25.46 6.25 -1.67
C LEU A 182 26.07 7.65 -1.46
N LYS A 183 27.34 7.81 -1.85
CA LYS A 183 28.09 9.05 -1.66
C LYS A 183 28.29 9.86 -2.94
N ALA A 184 27.94 9.28 -4.09
CA ALA A 184 27.97 9.99 -5.36
C ALA A 184 26.96 11.15 -5.36
N GLU A 185 27.36 12.27 -5.97
CA GLU A 185 26.45 13.42 -6.16
C GLU A 185 25.33 13.09 -7.15
N GLY A 186 24.20 13.78 -7.00
CA GLY A 186 23.01 13.58 -7.83
C GLY A 186 22.02 12.60 -7.22
N PHE A 187 21.48 11.72 -8.06
CA PHE A 187 20.55 10.66 -7.65
C PHE A 187 21.27 9.31 -7.58
N THR A 188 20.81 8.45 -6.68
CA THR A 188 21.17 7.03 -6.62
C THR A 188 19.89 6.20 -6.45
N ALA A 189 19.52 5.42 -7.46
CA ALA A 189 18.30 4.61 -7.42
C ALA A 189 18.60 3.13 -7.15
N LEU A 190 17.65 2.43 -6.53
CA LEU A 190 17.69 0.98 -6.41
C LEU A 190 17.19 0.34 -7.70
N ALA A 191 17.94 -0.65 -8.19
CA ALA A 191 17.66 -1.38 -9.42
C ALA A 191 17.50 -2.88 -9.12
N HIS A 192 16.42 -3.47 -9.62
CA HIS A 192 16.05 -4.85 -9.33
C HIS A 192 15.99 -5.69 -10.60
N PRO A 193 16.62 -6.87 -10.66
CA PRO A 193 16.46 -7.78 -11.78
C PRO A 193 15.02 -8.31 -11.81
N SER A 194 14.31 -8.03 -12.90
CA SER A 194 12.90 -8.36 -13.06
C SER A 194 12.65 -9.05 -14.40
N PRO A 195 11.64 -9.94 -14.49
CA PRO A 195 11.13 -10.43 -15.77
C PRO A 195 10.73 -9.25 -16.66
N ILE A 196 10.90 -9.42 -17.98
CA ILE A 196 10.61 -8.38 -18.97
C ILE A 196 9.16 -7.89 -18.85
N GLU A 197 8.23 -8.79 -18.57
CA GLU A 197 6.80 -8.49 -18.43
C GLU A 197 6.53 -7.52 -17.26
N VAL A 198 7.29 -7.66 -16.17
CA VAL A 198 7.19 -6.76 -15.00
C VAL A 198 7.62 -5.34 -15.38
N GLY A 199 8.60 -5.19 -16.28
CA GLY A 199 9.06 -3.91 -16.80
C GLY A 199 7.96 -3.08 -17.47
N THR A 200 6.92 -3.72 -18.01
CA THR A 200 5.78 -2.99 -18.62
C THR A 200 4.94 -2.21 -17.62
N GLY A 201 5.05 -2.54 -16.33
CA GLY A 201 4.35 -1.87 -15.22
C GLY A 201 5.21 -0.87 -14.43
N HIS A 202 6.52 -0.79 -14.70
CA HIS A 202 7.50 -0.11 -13.85
C HIS A 202 8.43 0.82 -14.65
N GLY A 203 9.21 1.64 -13.95
CA GLY A 203 10.38 2.30 -14.52
C GLY A 203 11.47 1.26 -14.81
N VAL A 204 12.16 1.40 -15.94
CA VAL A 204 13.21 0.50 -16.41
C VAL A 204 14.48 1.30 -16.70
N TYR A 205 15.59 0.88 -16.10
CA TYR A 205 16.89 1.52 -16.26
C TYR A 205 17.67 0.94 -17.44
N ILE A 206 18.26 1.82 -18.24
CA ILE A 206 19.31 1.47 -19.19
C ILE A 206 20.65 1.75 -18.54
N VAL A 207 21.47 0.71 -18.41
CA VAL A 207 22.80 0.75 -17.77
C VAL A 207 23.89 0.99 -18.82
N LYS A 208 24.82 1.91 -18.53
CA LYS A 208 25.89 2.33 -19.46
C LYS A 208 26.81 1.21 -19.91
N GLU A 209 27.13 0.30 -19.00
CA GLU A 209 27.98 -0.87 -19.26
C GLU A 209 27.24 -2.14 -18.82
N LYS A 210 27.23 -3.17 -19.68
CA LYS A 210 26.67 -4.48 -19.33
C LYS A 210 27.55 -5.12 -18.23
N ARG A 211 26.93 -5.58 -17.15
CA ARG A 211 27.61 -6.17 -15.99
C ARG A 211 27.25 -7.65 -15.83
N SER A 212 28.18 -8.41 -15.26
CA SER A 212 27.93 -9.78 -14.81
C SER A 212 26.91 -9.78 -13.66
N VAL A 213 26.03 -10.77 -13.57
CA VAL A 213 24.96 -10.84 -12.56
C VAL A 213 25.42 -11.49 -11.24
N ASN A 214 26.72 -11.73 -11.07
CA ASN A 214 27.26 -12.61 -10.02
C ASN A 214 27.39 -11.96 -8.63
N GLU A 215 27.52 -10.63 -8.54
CA GLU A 215 27.69 -9.94 -7.25
C GLU A 215 26.33 -9.54 -6.66
N ASN A 216 26.15 -9.67 -5.34
CA ASN A 216 24.87 -9.32 -4.67
C ASN A 216 24.45 -7.86 -4.90
N VAL A 217 25.42 -6.95 -4.85
CA VAL A 217 25.25 -5.50 -4.99
C VAL A 217 26.27 -4.95 -5.96
N GLN A 218 25.83 -4.17 -6.94
CA GLN A 218 26.71 -3.51 -7.92
C GLN A 218 26.39 -2.04 -8.05
N LEU A 219 27.43 -1.24 -8.31
CA LEU A 219 27.30 0.15 -8.70
C LEU A 219 27.30 0.27 -10.23
N ALA A 220 26.36 1.03 -10.76
CA ALA A 220 26.30 1.34 -12.18
C ALA A 220 25.87 2.78 -12.42
N GLU A 221 26.18 3.29 -13.61
CA GLU A 221 25.66 4.56 -14.10
C GLU A 221 24.47 4.27 -15.03
N CYS A 222 23.37 5.00 -14.84
CA CYS A 222 22.20 4.92 -15.70
C CYS A 222 22.32 5.94 -16.85
N THR A 223 22.10 5.48 -18.07
CA THR A 223 22.05 6.37 -19.24
C THR A 223 20.67 7.00 -19.38
N THR A 224 19.62 6.19 -19.25
CA THR A 224 18.24 6.56 -19.56
C THR A 224 17.28 5.77 -18.70
N VAL A 225 16.18 6.40 -18.29
CA VAL A 225 15.06 5.74 -17.62
C VAL A 225 13.87 5.68 -18.56
N LEU A 226 13.25 4.51 -18.70
CA LEU A 226 12.03 4.30 -19.46
C LEU A 226 10.87 4.10 -18.49
N GLN A 227 9.75 4.80 -18.66
CA GLN A 227 8.60 4.64 -17.77
C GLN A 227 7.49 3.80 -18.41
N LYS A 228 7.22 2.64 -17.82
CA LYS A 228 6.22 1.66 -18.28
C LYS A 228 6.35 1.33 -19.78
N PRO A 229 7.57 1.03 -20.27
CA PRO A 229 7.80 0.79 -21.70
C PRO A 229 7.12 -0.49 -22.19
N SER A 230 6.87 -0.56 -23.50
CA SER A 230 6.57 -1.84 -24.15
C SER A 230 7.80 -2.74 -24.19
N VAL A 231 7.59 -4.06 -24.31
CA VAL A 231 8.66 -5.05 -24.49
C VAL A 231 9.57 -4.72 -25.69
N GLU A 232 8.95 -4.28 -26.78
CA GLU A 232 9.64 -3.85 -28.00
C GLU A 232 10.53 -2.63 -27.74
N THR A 233 10.04 -1.65 -26.98
CA THR A 233 10.78 -0.45 -26.60
C THR A 233 12.00 -0.81 -25.75
N MET A 234 11.83 -1.67 -24.75
CA MET A 234 12.93 -2.16 -23.91
C MET A 234 14.02 -2.84 -24.73
N SER A 235 13.63 -3.70 -25.68
CA SER A 235 14.57 -4.41 -26.54
C SER A 235 15.31 -3.46 -27.50
N LYS A 236 14.56 -2.57 -28.17
CA LYS A 236 15.11 -1.62 -29.15
C LYS A 236 16.12 -0.65 -28.54
N LEU A 237 15.86 -0.19 -27.31
CA LEU A 237 16.71 0.77 -26.61
C LEU A 237 17.83 0.11 -25.79
N GLY A 238 17.93 -1.23 -25.79
CA GLY A 238 19.02 -1.95 -25.12
C GLY A 238 18.86 -2.08 -23.60
N ALA A 239 17.63 -1.96 -23.07
CA ALA A 239 17.34 -2.18 -21.66
C ALA A 239 17.37 -3.66 -21.26
N VAL A 240 17.18 -4.57 -22.21
CA VAL A 240 17.12 -6.02 -21.98
C VAL A 240 18.53 -6.58 -21.77
N ILE A 241 18.72 -7.24 -20.65
CA ILE A 241 19.93 -8.02 -20.35
C ILE A 241 19.66 -9.47 -20.74
N TYR A 242 20.23 -9.86 -21.88
CA TYR A 242 20.13 -11.23 -22.38
C TYR A 242 21.04 -12.14 -21.59
N ASN A 243 20.48 -13.25 -21.12
CA ASN A 243 21.26 -14.36 -20.59
C ASN A 243 21.81 -15.17 -21.78
N GLU A 244 23.14 -15.29 -21.87
CA GLU A 244 23.85 -15.92 -23.01
C GLU A 244 23.43 -17.38 -23.24
N ASN A 245 22.96 -18.07 -22.20
CA ASN A 245 22.60 -19.48 -22.25
C ASN A 245 21.08 -19.73 -22.29
N ASP A 246 20.25 -18.72 -22.02
CA ASP A 246 18.80 -18.85 -22.04
C ASP A 246 18.09 -17.51 -22.23
N THR A 247 17.72 -17.21 -23.48
CA THR A 247 17.01 -15.97 -23.81
C THR A 247 15.65 -15.85 -23.14
N LYS A 248 15.04 -16.95 -22.67
CA LYS A 248 13.77 -16.91 -21.89
C LYS A 248 13.97 -16.37 -20.48
N ASN A 249 15.19 -16.39 -19.96
CA ASN A 249 15.57 -15.83 -18.67
C ASN A 249 16.23 -14.45 -18.80
N SER A 250 15.95 -13.74 -19.89
CA SER A 250 16.35 -12.35 -20.03
C SER A 250 15.64 -11.47 -19.00
N ILE A 251 16.34 -10.47 -18.48
CA ILE A 251 15.82 -9.59 -17.44
C ILE A 251 15.90 -8.12 -17.87
N VAL A 252 15.23 -7.28 -17.11
CA VAL A 252 15.41 -5.83 -17.10
C VAL A 252 15.66 -5.36 -15.67
N TYR A 253 16.27 -4.19 -15.50
CA TYR A 253 16.42 -3.57 -14.18
C TYR A 253 15.27 -2.58 -13.93
N THR A 254 14.43 -2.88 -12.94
CA THR A 254 13.26 -2.05 -12.59
C THR A 254 13.50 -1.16 -11.37
N ASP A 255 12.74 -0.07 -11.27
CA ASP A 255 12.77 0.89 -10.17
C ASP A 255 12.01 0.45 -8.91
N SER A 256 12.29 1.10 -7.77
CA SER A 256 11.52 0.98 -6.52
C SER A 256 11.62 2.25 -5.66
N ALA A 257 12.84 2.61 -5.27
CA ALA A 257 13.17 3.71 -4.39
C ALA A 257 14.48 4.35 -4.83
N TYR A 258 14.69 5.60 -4.42
CA TYR A 258 15.91 6.33 -4.76
C TYR A 258 16.29 7.35 -3.70
N PHE A 259 17.57 7.67 -3.66
CA PHE A 259 18.17 8.70 -2.85
C PHE A 259 18.60 9.88 -3.71
N PHE A 260 18.51 11.09 -3.17
CA PHE A 260 19.14 12.27 -3.76
C PHE A 260 19.86 13.12 -2.71
N THR A 261 21.02 13.64 -3.09
CA THR A 261 21.91 14.38 -2.18
C THR A 261 21.33 15.73 -1.75
N SER A 262 21.92 16.33 -0.71
CA SER A 262 21.55 17.67 -0.25
C SER A 262 21.69 18.76 -1.33
N SER A 263 22.61 18.59 -2.29
CA SER A 263 22.75 19.52 -3.43
C SER A 263 21.53 19.50 -4.33
N VAL A 264 21.00 18.30 -4.65
CA VAL A 264 19.73 18.11 -5.36
C VAL A 264 18.56 18.63 -4.54
N SER A 265 18.53 18.36 -3.24
CA SER A 265 17.49 18.88 -2.34
C SER A 265 17.40 20.40 -2.41
N LYS A 266 18.55 21.09 -2.43
CA LYS A 266 18.63 22.56 -2.55
C LYS A 266 18.17 23.05 -3.92
N MET A 267 18.52 22.34 -4.99
CA MET A 267 18.07 22.63 -6.35
C MET A 267 16.54 22.54 -6.46
N LEU A 268 15.94 21.44 -6.01
CA LEU A 268 14.50 21.21 -6.03
C LEU A 268 13.75 22.22 -5.15
N LEU A 269 14.26 22.52 -3.96
CA LEU A 269 13.68 23.53 -3.07
C LEU A 269 13.70 24.94 -3.69
N THR A 270 14.80 25.31 -4.35
CA THR A 270 14.91 26.60 -5.05
C THR A 270 13.89 26.71 -6.17
N TYR A 271 13.68 25.63 -6.92
CA TYR A 271 12.63 25.57 -7.94
C TYR A 271 11.23 25.70 -7.32
N ALA A 272 10.93 24.93 -6.27
CA ALA A 272 9.64 24.98 -5.57
C ALA A 272 9.30 26.39 -5.07
N LYS A 273 10.29 27.13 -4.56
CA LYS A 273 10.10 28.51 -4.10
C LYS A 273 9.82 29.51 -5.20
N SER A 274 10.38 29.29 -6.38
CA SER A 274 10.28 30.23 -7.51
C SER A 274 9.08 29.97 -8.41
N HIS A 275 8.57 28.73 -8.43
CA HIS A 275 7.51 28.29 -9.35
C HIS A 275 6.25 27.80 -8.64
N GLY A 276 6.28 27.62 -7.31
CA GLY A 276 5.11 27.28 -6.52
C GLY A 276 4.15 28.47 -6.31
N PRO A 277 2.88 28.23 -5.96
CA PRO A 277 2.25 26.93 -5.77
C PRO A 277 1.96 26.21 -7.10
N PHE A 278 2.06 24.89 -7.11
CA PHE A 278 1.81 24.06 -8.30
C PHE A 278 0.32 23.74 -8.46
N ASN A 279 -0.17 23.72 -9.70
CA ASN A 279 -1.58 23.43 -10.03
C ASN A 279 -1.73 22.20 -10.95
N CYS A 280 -0.77 21.28 -10.89
CA CYS A 280 -0.73 20.09 -11.73
C CYS A 280 -0.15 18.88 -10.99
N GLU A 281 -0.49 17.69 -11.47
CA GLU A 281 0.06 16.44 -10.95
C GLU A 281 1.46 16.18 -11.51
N ILE A 282 2.46 16.14 -10.63
CA ILE A 282 3.86 15.84 -10.95
C ILE A 282 4.20 14.46 -10.38
N ASP A 283 4.77 13.58 -11.21
CA ASP A 283 5.17 12.22 -10.83
C ASP A 283 6.66 12.15 -10.49
N ALA A 284 7.02 11.84 -9.25
CA ALA A 284 8.40 11.74 -8.79
C ALA A 284 9.21 10.66 -9.52
N TYR A 285 8.55 9.64 -10.08
CA TYR A 285 9.25 8.59 -10.84
C TYR A 285 9.24 8.93 -12.33
N GLY A 286 8.07 9.23 -12.90
CA GLY A 286 7.94 9.59 -14.30
C GLY A 286 8.58 10.93 -14.67
N ASP A 287 8.48 11.97 -13.85
CA ASP A 287 8.92 13.31 -14.20
C ASP A 287 10.33 13.64 -13.68
N PHE A 288 10.75 13.07 -12.56
CA PHE A 288 12.13 13.28 -12.07
C PHE A 288 13.10 12.31 -12.73
N LEU A 289 12.90 10.98 -12.60
CA LEU A 289 13.90 10.00 -13.02
C LEU A 289 14.15 10.02 -14.53
N GLN A 290 13.12 10.23 -15.36
CA GLN A 290 13.29 10.32 -16.82
C GLN A 290 14.08 11.56 -17.29
N ALA A 291 14.23 12.57 -16.45
CA ALA A 291 15.06 13.75 -16.73
C ALA A 291 16.55 13.53 -16.42
N LEU A 292 16.90 12.42 -15.77
CA LEU A 292 18.25 12.13 -15.29
C LEU A 292 19.03 11.19 -16.22
N GLY A 293 20.30 11.00 -15.91
CA GLY A 293 21.21 10.12 -16.66
C GLY A 293 21.96 10.85 -17.76
N THR A 294 22.83 10.13 -18.46
CA THR A 294 23.71 10.71 -19.49
C THR A 294 22.97 11.01 -20.80
N ASP A 295 21.85 10.34 -21.06
CA ASP A 295 21.05 10.49 -22.28
C ASP A 295 19.53 10.45 -21.97
N PRO A 296 18.98 11.48 -21.31
CA PRO A 296 17.57 11.53 -20.93
C PRO A 296 16.68 11.81 -22.14
N LEU A 297 15.53 11.13 -22.21
CA LEU A 297 14.54 11.31 -23.28
C LEU A 297 13.49 12.34 -22.86
N SER A 298 13.26 13.38 -23.65
CA SER A 298 12.26 14.42 -23.34
C SER A 298 10.83 14.03 -23.71
N ASP A 299 10.62 12.96 -24.49
CA ASP A 299 9.32 12.64 -25.08
C ASP A 299 8.23 12.32 -24.04
N TYR A 300 8.63 11.94 -22.81
CA TYR A 300 7.70 11.63 -21.72
C TYR A 300 6.83 12.81 -21.31
N VAL A 301 7.24 14.07 -21.58
CA VAL A 301 6.48 15.24 -21.14
C VAL A 301 5.06 15.24 -21.71
N ASN A 302 4.86 14.58 -22.86
CA ASN A 302 3.57 14.40 -23.53
C ASN A 302 2.82 13.13 -23.09
N ASN A 303 3.42 12.26 -22.26
CA ASN A 303 2.82 11.01 -21.82
C ASN A 303 1.91 11.22 -20.61
N LEU A 304 0.60 11.03 -20.79
CA LEU A 304 -0.41 11.22 -19.75
C LEU A 304 -0.72 9.96 -18.92
N GLN A 305 -0.09 8.80 -19.21
CA GLN A 305 -0.46 7.51 -18.57
C GLN A 305 -0.33 7.49 -17.04
N ASN A 306 0.53 8.34 -16.46
CA ASN A 306 0.77 8.39 -15.01
C ASN A 306 0.01 9.49 -14.29
N ILE A 307 -0.82 10.26 -15.01
CA ILE A 307 -1.54 11.40 -14.47
C ILE A 307 -3.04 11.09 -14.39
N THR A 308 -3.65 11.53 -13.31
CA THR A 308 -5.08 11.39 -13.05
C THR A 308 -5.87 12.51 -13.72
N THR A 309 -5.30 13.71 -13.81
CA THR A 309 -5.96 14.89 -14.39
C THR A 309 -4.97 15.72 -15.20
N ALA A 310 -5.16 15.80 -16.51
CA ALA A 310 -4.35 16.65 -17.38
C ALA A 310 -4.77 18.11 -17.22
N SER A 311 -4.04 18.88 -16.41
CA SER A 311 -4.25 20.34 -16.31
C SER A 311 -3.51 21.09 -17.41
N GLY A 312 -3.93 22.33 -17.70
CA GLY A 312 -3.31 23.17 -18.73
C GLY A 312 -1.83 23.47 -18.45
N ASP A 313 -1.45 23.54 -17.17
CA ASP A 313 -0.08 23.89 -16.74
C ASP A 313 0.89 22.72 -16.81
N LEU A 314 0.37 21.48 -16.80
CA LEU A 314 1.14 20.25 -16.66
C LEU A 314 2.31 20.15 -17.65
N LEU A 315 2.07 20.39 -18.94
CA LEU A 315 3.09 20.25 -19.97
C LEU A 315 4.24 21.24 -19.76
N ASN A 316 3.94 22.47 -19.36
CA ASN A 316 4.94 23.50 -19.11
C ASN A 316 5.76 23.14 -17.86
N THR A 317 5.10 22.78 -16.77
CA THR A 317 5.77 22.35 -15.53
C THR A 317 6.70 21.15 -15.78
N ARG A 318 6.26 20.15 -16.56
CA ARG A 318 7.11 19.01 -16.91
C ARG A 318 8.35 19.40 -17.71
N LYS A 319 8.21 20.31 -18.68
CA LYS A 319 9.36 20.83 -19.45
C LYS A 319 10.35 21.58 -18.56
N GLU A 320 9.86 22.34 -17.59
CA GLU A 320 10.70 23.04 -16.62
C GLU A 320 11.42 22.08 -15.69
N VAL A 321 10.72 21.09 -15.13
CA VAL A 321 11.32 20.03 -14.30
C VAL A 321 12.36 19.25 -15.07
N PHE A 322 12.08 18.90 -16.33
CA PHE A 322 13.07 18.27 -17.21
C PHE A 322 14.32 19.12 -17.36
N LYS A 323 14.14 20.42 -17.67
CA LYS A 323 15.26 21.35 -17.84
C LYS A 323 16.06 21.55 -16.56
N LEU A 324 15.40 21.55 -15.40
CA LEU A 324 16.02 21.67 -14.09
C LEU A 324 16.94 20.48 -13.79
N LEU A 325 16.45 19.26 -14.06
CA LEU A 325 17.12 18.03 -13.68
C LEU A 325 18.11 17.49 -14.73
N LYS A 326 17.93 17.87 -16.00
CA LYS A 326 18.80 17.44 -17.10
C LYS A 326 20.27 17.74 -16.80
N GLY A 327 21.10 16.70 -16.93
CA GLY A 327 22.54 16.76 -16.65
C GLY A 327 22.90 16.38 -15.22
N THR A 328 21.92 16.11 -14.35
CA THR A 328 22.15 15.52 -13.03
C THR A 328 22.45 14.01 -13.18
N PRO A 329 23.54 13.50 -12.60
CA PRO A 329 23.86 12.07 -12.65
C PRO A 329 22.79 11.20 -12.00
N LEU A 330 22.55 10.03 -12.60
CA LEU A 330 21.77 8.94 -12.00
C LEU A 330 22.66 7.71 -11.85
N ASN A 331 23.01 7.43 -10.60
CA ASN A 331 23.71 6.22 -10.20
C ASN A 331 22.69 5.14 -9.84
N LEU A 332 23.09 3.88 -9.95
CA LEU A 332 22.28 2.72 -9.58
C LEU A 332 23.01 1.88 -8.55
N ILE A 333 22.25 1.42 -7.55
CA ILE A 333 22.60 0.27 -6.73
C ILE A 333 21.77 -0.89 -7.26
N ILE A 334 22.41 -1.75 -8.04
CA ILE A 334 21.81 -2.95 -8.56
C ILE A 334 21.83 -4.00 -7.46
N LEU A 335 20.66 -4.37 -6.97
CA LEU A 335 20.47 -5.44 -5.99
C LEU A 335 20.16 -6.73 -6.75
N ASN A 336 21.19 -7.39 -7.28
CA ASN A 336 21.03 -8.63 -8.06
C ASN A 336 20.37 -9.74 -7.24
N SER A 337 20.59 -9.72 -5.93
CA SER A 337 19.92 -10.60 -4.97
C SER A 337 18.69 -9.92 -4.37
N SER A 338 17.71 -9.53 -5.18
CA SER A 338 16.46 -8.94 -4.67
C SER A 338 15.20 -9.46 -5.36
N GLN A 339 14.09 -9.27 -4.68
CA GLN A 339 12.74 -9.50 -5.19
C GLN A 339 11.86 -8.34 -4.77
N PHE A 340 10.88 -8.05 -5.61
CA PHE A 340 10.03 -6.87 -5.50
C PHE A 340 8.57 -7.30 -5.50
N PHE A 341 7.81 -6.80 -4.54
CA PHE A 341 6.43 -7.18 -4.29
C PHE A 341 5.55 -5.95 -4.07
N HIS A 342 4.31 -6.02 -4.54
CA HIS A 342 3.27 -5.03 -4.27
C HIS A 342 2.18 -5.63 -3.40
N ILE A 343 1.60 -4.83 -2.51
CA ILE A 343 0.36 -5.16 -1.80
C ILE A 343 -0.70 -4.07 -2.02
N GLY A 344 -0.60 -3.34 -3.13
CA GLY A 344 -1.39 -2.15 -3.41
C GLY A 344 -2.79 -2.42 -3.98
N SER A 345 -3.15 -3.68 -4.21
CA SER A 345 -4.45 -4.13 -4.73
C SER A 345 -4.95 -5.40 -4.05
N MET A 346 -6.28 -5.65 -4.11
CA MET A 346 -6.88 -6.87 -3.53
C MET A 346 -6.24 -8.17 -4.09
N PRO A 347 -6.05 -8.35 -5.41
CA PRO A 347 -5.43 -9.56 -5.94
C PRO A 347 -3.96 -9.72 -5.52
N GLU A 348 -3.20 -8.63 -5.48
CA GLU A 348 -1.80 -8.63 -5.03
C GLU A 348 -1.69 -9.05 -3.57
N MET A 349 -2.53 -8.49 -2.68
CA MET A 349 -2.51 -8.85 -1.26
C MET A 349 -2.90 -10.32 -1.04
N LEU A 350 -3.96 -10.80 -1.70
CA LEU A 350 -4.36 -12.22 -1.65
C LEU A 350 -3.26 -13.14 -2.16
N HIS A 351 -2.64 -12.80 -3.29
CA HIS A 351 -1.55 -13.59 -3.85
C HIS A 351 -0.35 -13.65 -2.91
N ASN A 352 0.12 -12.48 -2.44
CA ASN A 352 1.33 -12.41 -1.65
C ASN A 352 1.15 -13.02 -0.25
N PHE A 353 0.02 -12.77 0.42
CA PHE A 353 -0.22 -13.30 1.77
C PHE A 353 -0.58 -14.78 1.78
N CYS A 354 -1.10 -15.35 0.68
CA CYS A 354 -1.58 -16.73 0.68
C CYS A 354 -0.75 -17.69 -0.20
N LYS A 355 -0.19 -17.23 -1.33
CA LYS A 355 0.43 -18.10 -2.35
C LYS A 355 1.92 -17.88 -2.58
N SER A 356 2.44 -16.68 -2.34
CA SER A 356 3.84 -16.36 -2.68
C SER A 356 4.81 -16.90 -1.63
N ASP A 357 5.35 -18.11 -1.84
CA ASP A 357 6.34 -18.71 -0.92
C ASP A 357 7.57 -17.83 -0.73
N ASN A 358 8.03 -17.17 -1.80
CA ASN A 358 9.17 -16.25 -1.74
C ASN A 358 8.90 -15.08 -0.80
N PHE A 359 7.71 -14.48 -0.90
CA PHE A 359 7.30 -13.38 -0.04
C PHE A 359 7.15 -13.84 1.42
N LYS A 360 6.48 -14.98 1.61
CA LYS A 360 6.26 -15.59 2.94
C LYS A 360 7.57 -15.90 3.65
N ILE A 361 8.47 -16.63 2.99
CA ILE A 361 9.75 -17.04 3.59
C ILE A 361 10.66 -15.82 3.75
N GLY A 362 10.71 -14.93 2.75
CA GLY A 362 11.57 -13.75 2.75
C GLY A 362 11.26 -12.75 3.87
N LEU A 363 10.00 -12.62 4.29
CA LEU A 363 9.59 -11.74 5.39
C LEU A 363 9.22 -12.47 6.69
N GLY A 364 9.26 -13.81 6.70
CA GLY A 364 8.85 -14.61 7.86
C GLY A 364 7.36 -14.50 8.18
N LEU A 365 6.50 -14.56 7.16
CA LEU A 365 5.04 -14.45 7.33
C LEU A 365 4.43 -15.70 7.95
N SER A 366 3.43 -15.50 8.82
CA SER A 366 2.59 -16.53 9.42
C SER A 366 1.14 -16.40 8.97
N ASN A 367 0.53 -17.52 8.56
CA ASN A 367 -0.89 -17.57 8.22
C ASN A 367 -1.83 -17.22 9.39
N ASP A 368 -1.32 -17.23 10.63
CA ASP A 368 -2.04 -16.83 11.83
C ASP A 368 -1.14 -15.89 12.63
N SER A 369 -1.47 -14.60 12.60
CA SER A 369 -0.67 -13.52 13.18
C SER A 369 -1.51 -12.63 14.11
N PHE A 370 -1.23 -12.68 15.41
CA PHE A 370 -1.88 -11.87 16.45
C PHE A 370 -3.41 -12.04 16.50
N ASN A 371 -3.87 -13.27 16.70
CA ASN A 371 -5.31 -13.61 16.70
C ASN A 371 -5.73 -14.38 17.95
N VAL A 372 -7.02 -14.38 18.24
CA VAL A 372 -7.63 -15.21 19.30
C VAL A 372 -8.73 -16.08 18.70
N TRP A 373 -8.69 -17.37 19.00
CA TRP A 373 -9.75 -18.31 18.65
C TRP A 373 -10.59 -18.62 19.90
N LEU A 374 -11.82 -18.12 19.95
CA LEU A 374 -12.75 -18.30 21.08
C LEU A 374 -13.19 -19.76 21.20
N ASP A 375 -13.02 -20.35 22.37
CA ASP A 375 -13.53 -21.69 22.67
C ASP A 375 -14.59 -21.56 23.77
N GLU A 376 -15.82 -22.00 23.49
CA GLU A 376 -16.94 -21.95 24.44
C GLU A 376 -16.74 -22.89 25.64
N GLN A 377 -15.85 -23.90 25.52
CA GLN A 377 -15.63 -24.93 26.56
C GLN A 377 -14.37 -24.69 27.42
N SER A 378 -13.58 -23.66 27.13
CA SER A 378 -12.39 -23.33 27.92
C SER A 378 -12.58 -22.04 28.71
N GLU A 379 -12.51 -22.11 30.05
CA GLU A 379 -12.53 -20.91 30.92
C GLU A 379 -11.30 -20.00 30.72
N GLU A 380 -10.25 -20.50 30.07
CA GLU A 380 -9.04 -19.75 29.72
C GLU A 380 -8.77 -19.78 28.20
N PRO A 381 -8.78 -18.63 27.51
CA PRO A 381 -8.40 -18.56 26.10
C PRO A 381 -6.88 -18.80 25.99
N GLU A 382 -6.44 -19.87 25.32
CA GLU A 382 -5.01 -20.08 25.06
C GLU A 382 -4.63 -19.57 23.65
N PRO A 383 -3.47 -18.89 23.50
CA PRO A 383 -2.96 -18.51 22.19
C PRO A 383 -2.66 -19.74 21.31
N VAL A 384 -2.92 -19.60 20.00
CA VAL A 384 -2.90 -20.67 18.98
C VAL A 384 -1.62 -21.50 18.96
N ALA A 385 -0.48 -20.90 19.32
CA ALA A 385 0.81 -21.57 19.37
C ALA A 385 0.82 -22.85 20.24
N LYS A 386 -0.16 -23.01 21.14
CA LYS A 386 -0.33 -24.18 22.01
C LYS A 386 -1.41 -25.18 21.57
N ARG A 387 -2.23 -24.87 20.55
CA ARG A 387 -3.41 -25.67 20.17
C ARG A 387 -3.16 -26.60 18.98
N SER A 388 -2.92 -27.89 19.26
CA SER A 388 -2.72 -28.94 18.23
C SER A 388 -3.97 -29.26 17.39
N HIS A 389 -5.17 -28.94 17.87
CA HIS A 389 -6.47 -29.26 17.27
C HIS A 389 -6.93 -28.27 16.17
N LEU A 390 -6.23 -27.14 15.98
CA LEU A 390 -6.50 -26.18 14.89
C LEU A 390 -5.80 -26.57 13.56
N LYS A 391 -4.95 -27.60 13.56
CA LYS A 391 -4.29 -28.13 12.35
C LYS A 391 -5.34 -28.51 11.29
N GLY A 392 -5.36 -27.78 10.18
CA GLY A 392 -6.19 -28.07 9.00
C GLY A 392 -7.48 -27.25 8.85
N LYS A 393 -7.83 -26.36 9.80
CA LYS A 393 -9.04 -25.51 9.70
C LYS A 393 -8.78 -24.07 9.20
N ASN A 394 -7.56 -23.57 9.40
CA ASN A 394 -7.09 -22.29 8.84
C ASN A 394 -6.04 -22.56 7.76
N GLU A 395 -6.43 -22.44 6.49
CA GLU A 395 -5.50 -22.47 5.37
C GLU A 395 -5.19 -21.06 4.84
N GLY A 396 -6.01 -20.07 5.19
CA GLY A 396 -5.86 -18.68 4.75
C GLY A 396 -4.90 -17.87 5.63
N CYS A 397 -4.96 -16.55 5.47
CA CYS A 397 -4.17 -15.59 6.24
C CYS A 397 -5.09 -14.80 7.18
N LEU A 398 -4.85 -14.93 8.48
CA LEU A 398 -5.61 -14.28 9.52
C LEU A 398 -4.70 -13.33 10.30
N ILE A 399 -5.13 -12.07 10.44
CA ILE A 399 -4.33 -11.02 11.07
C ILE A 399 -5.19 -10.21 12.03
N HIS A 400 -4.74 -10.02 13.26
CA HIS A 400 -5.39 -9.13 14.24
C HIS A 400 -6.91 -9.35 14.35
N SER A 401 -7.34 -10.58 14.55
CA SER A 401 -8.75 -10.97 14.47
C SER A 401 -9.17 -11.95 15.58
N LEU A 402 -10.48 -11.99 15.85
CA LEU A 402 -11.09 -12.82 16.87
C LEU A 402 -12.25 -13.61 16.27
N LEU A 403 -12.21 -14.95 16.39
CA LEU A 403 -13.15 -15.87 15.75
C LEU A 403 -13.42 -17.10 16.62
N PRO A 404 -14.58 -17.78 16.53
CA PRO A 404 -14.81 -19.01 17.27
C PRO A 404 -14.03 -20.21 16.72
N VAL A 405 -13.61 -21.10 17.62
CA VAL A 405 -13.03 -22.40 17.30
C VAL A 405 -14.07 -23.20 16.51
N GLY A 406 -13.70 -23.61 15.29
CA GLY A 406 -14.60 -24.27 14.34
C GLY A 406 -14.89 -23.44 13.10
N SER A 407 -14.54 -22.15 13.10
CA SER A 407 -14.51 -21.34 11.88
C SER A 407 -13.51 -21.91 10.88
N CYS A 408 -13.81 -21.79 9.58
CA CYS A 408 -13.01 -22.33 8.49
C CYS A 408 -12.58 -21.22 7.53
N ILE A 409 -11.28 -21.07 7.30
CA ILE A 409 -10.72 -20.04 6.42
C ILE A 409 -9.94 -20.71 5.28
N SER A 410 -10.39 -20.52 4.04
CA SER A 410 -9.81 -21.16 2.86
C SER A 410 -8.41 -20.63 2.50
N SER A 411 -7.60 -21.43 1.80
CA SER A 411 -6.20 -21.17 1.40
C SER A 411 -5.91 -19.91 0.56
N LEU A 412 -6.94 -19.17 0.14
CA LEU A 412 -6.81 -17.90 -0.58
C LEU A 412 -7.76 -16.87 0.01
N ALA A 413 -7.91 -16.86 1.33
CA ALA A 413 -8.66 -15.86 2.04
C ALA A 413 -7.74 -15.06 2.96
N VAL A 414 -7.99 -13.76 3.07
CA VAL A 414 -7.31 -12.85 4.00
C VAL A 414 -8.38 -12.19 4.88
N LEU A 415 -8.20 -12.28 6.19
CA LEU A 415 -9.02 -11.61 7.18
C LEU A 415 -8.13 -10.72 8.03
N GLU A 416 -8.48 -9.43 8.15
CA GLU A 416 -7.79 -8.48 9.02
C GLU A 416 -8.78 -7.68 9.88
N PHE A 417 -8.45 -7.45 11.16
CA PHE A 417 -9.26 -6.64 12.08
C PHE A 417 -10.72 -7.11 12.23
N CYS A 418 -10.95 -8.43 12.12
CA CYS A 418 -12.29 -9.00 12.17
C CYS A 418 -12.66 -9.50 13.57
N ASN A 419 -13.94 -9.39 13.95
CA ASN A 419 -14.45 -9.81 15.25
C ASN A 419 -15.78 -10.56 15.06
N PHE A 420 -15.75 -11.88 15.25
CA PHE A 420 -16.91 -12.76 15.10
C PHE A 420 -17.12 -13.56 16.38
N ASP A 421 -18.35 -13.63 16.86
CA ASP A 421 -18.77 -14.52 17.97
C ASP A 421 -19.55 -15.76 17.48
N CYS A 422 -19.85 -15.86 16.19
CA CYS A 422 -20.47 -17.02 15.55
C CYS A 422 -19.52 -17.74 14.56
N LEU A 423 -19.79 -19.02 14.28
CA LEU A 423 -19.01 -19.80 13.32
C LEU A 423 -19.04 -19.15 11.92
N ILE A 424 -17.87 -18.88 11.35
CA ILE A 424 -17.74 -18.33 10.00
C ILE A 424 -16.97 -19.27 9.07
N HIS A 425 -17.44 -19.40 7.84
CA HIS A 425 -16.75 -20.08 6.76
C HIS A 425 -16.48 -19.10 5.63
N VAL A 426 -15.20 -18.83 5.42
CA VAL A 426 -14.74 -17.93 4.36
C VAL A 426 -14.19 -18.77 3.21
N SER A 427 -14.87 -18.68 2.06
CA SER A 427 -14.48 -19.39 0.84
C SER A 427 -13.20 -18.81 0.21
N LYS A 428 -12.76 -19.41 -0.90
CA LYS A 428 -11.54 -18.99 -1.60
C LYS A 428 -11.69 -17.59 -2.24
N ASN A 429 -10.54 -16.93 -2.39
CA ASN A 429 -10.42 -15.62 -3.02
C ASN A 429 -11.26 -14.56 -2.30
N CYS A 430 -11.18 -14.50 -0.97
CA CYS A 430 -11.96 -13.57 -0.17
C CYS A 430 -11.08 -12.65 0.67
N LEU A 431 -11.48 -11.39 0.80
CA LEU A 431 -10.80 -10.41 1.63
C LEU A 431 -11.82 -9.71 2.52
N LEU A 432 -11.73 -9.94 3.83
CA LEU A 432 -12.55 -9.26 4.83
C LEU A 432 -11.66 -8.36 5.68
N SER A 433 -12.06 -7.12 5.84
CA SER A 433 -11.30 -6.16 6.65
C SER A 433 -12.23 -5.39 7.57
N ASN A 434 -11.90 -5.30 8.86
CA ASN A 434 -12.66 -4.51 9.82
C ASN A 434 -14.13 -4.94 9.96
N CYS A 435 -14.45 -6.20 9.71
CA CYS A 435 -15.81 -6.73 9.78
C CYS A 435 -16.12 -7.23 11.20
N GLU A 436 -17.32 -6.93 11.67
CA GLU A 436 -17.80 -7.41 12.96
C GLU A 436 -19.18 -8.05 12.78
N PHE A 437 -19.40 -9.17 13.44
CA PHE A 437 -20.73 -9.69 13.70
C PHE A 437 -20.76 -10.25 15.11
N LEU A 438 -21.46 -9.54 15.99
CA LEU A 438 -21.69 -9.88 17.38
C LEU A 438 -23.19 -9.97 17.61
N GLY A 439 -23.68 -11.13 18.04
CA GLY A 439 -25.10 -11.32 18.27
C GLY A 439 -25.49 -12.78 18.39
N SER A 440 -26.43 -13.04 19.29
CA SER A 440 -27.04 -14.33 19.58
C SER A 440 -27.85 -14.85 18.39
N ILE A 441 -27.17 -15.32 17.35
CA ILE A 441 -27.75 -16.36 16.51
C ILE A 441 -27.71 -17.68 17.32
N SER A 442 -28.62 -18.61 17.07
CA SER A 442 -28.59 -19.93 17.74
C SER A 442 -27.20 -20.57 17.58
N GLU A 443 -26.74 -21.36 18.56
CA GLU A 443 -25.42 -22.04 18.56
C GLU A 443 -25.09 -22.79 17.25
N GLU A 444 -26.11 -23.19 16.47
CA GLU A 444 -25.98 -23.87 15.18
C GLU A 444 -25.76 -22.94 13.95
N SER A 445 -25.77 -21.63 14.14
CA SER A 445 -25.80 -20.68 13.03
C SER A 445 -24.42 -20.41 12.48
N LYS A 446 -24.25 -20.72 11.20
CA LYS A 446 -22.98 -20.55 10.49
C LYS A 446 -23.10 -19.46 9.42
N ILE A 447 -22.24 -18.45 9.51
CA ILE A 447 -22.07 -17.46 8.44
C ILE A 447 -21.18 -18.06 7.36
N THR A 448 -21.59 -17.97 6.09
CA THR A 448 -20.77 -18.39 4.95
C THR A 448 -20.55 -17.23 4.00
N ILE A 449 -19.28 -16.90 3.74
CA ILE A 449 -18.88 -15.90 2.76
C ILE A 449 -18.53 -16.61 1.45
N PRO A 450 -19.23 -16.31 0.35
CA PRO A 450 -19.02 -16.98 -0.93
C PRO A 450 -17.70 -16.51 -1.57
N GLU A 451 -17.22 -17.29 -2.55
CA GLU A 451 -15.94 -17.02 -3.21
C GLU A 451 -15.89 -15.65 -3.90
N ASN A 452 -14.66 -15.15 -4.11
CA ASN A 452 -14.39 -13.90 -4.83
C ASN A 452 -14.96 -12.64 -4.16
N THR A 453 -15.14 -12.64 -2.84
CA THR A 453 -15.80 -11.56 -2.10
C THR A 453 -14.81 -10.64 -1.38
N PHE A 454 -14.96 -9.34 -1.56
CA PHE A 454 -14.38 -8.32 -0.69
C PHE A 454 -15.46 -7.72 0.22
N MET A 455 -15.17 -7.58 1.52
CA MET A 455 -16.01 -6.82 2.46
C MET A 455 -15.16 -5.93 3.36
N HIS A 456 -15.60 -4.69 3.58
CA HIS A 456 -14.96 -3.79 4.53
C HIS A 456 -15.98 -2.90 5.24
N THR A 457 -15.99 -2.93 6.58
CA THR A 457 -16.93 -2.11 7.38
C THR A 457 -16.26 -0.82 7.83
N ILE A 458 -16.92 0.30 7.60
CA ILE A 458 -16.39 1.65 7.83
C ILE A 458 -17.37 2.43 8.72
N PRO A 459 -16.92 3.00 9.86
CA PRO A 459 -17.72 3.95 10.61
C PRO A 459 -17.73 5.31 9.91
N VAL A 460 -18.90 5.94 9.85
CA VAL A 460 -19.12 7.25 9.23
C VAL A 460 -19.99 8.14 10.12
N ILE A 461 -19.75 9.45 10.09
CA ILE A 461 -20.59 10.45 10.76
C ILE A 461 -21.46 11.12 9.70
N VAL A 462 -22.77 10.86 9.76
CA VAL A 462 -23.76 11.41 8.82
C VAL A 462 -24.78 12.20 9.62
N LYS A 463 -24.87 13.52 9.36
CA LYS A 463 -25.75 14.45 10.11
C LYS A 463 -25.54 14.30 11.63
N ASP A 464 -24.29 14.37 12.06
CA ASP A 464 -23.85 14.24 13.46
C ASP A 464 -24.15 12.89 14.15
N ASN A 465 -24.63 11.89 13.41
CA ASN A 465 -24.88 10.55 13.93
C ASN A 465 -23.80 9.57 13.45
N LEU A 466 -23.26 8.78 14.37
CA LEU A 466 -22.40 7.65 14.02
C LEU A 466 -23.26 6.57 13.35
N LYS A 467 -22.86 6.17 12.15
CA LYS A 467 -23.43 5.10 11.35
C LYS A 467 -22.31 4.20 10.83
N TYR A 468 -22.69 3.08 10.25
CA TYR A 468 -21.75 2.10 9.70
C TYR A 468 -22.17 1.71 8.30
N VAL A 469 -21.17 1.44 7.45
CA VAL A 469 -21.36 0.98 6.09
C VAL A 469 -20.37 -0.12 5.75
N THR A 470 -20.88 -1.23 5.25
CA THR A 470 -20.06 -2.34 4.74
C THR A 470 -20.06 -2.30 3.24
N ILE A 471 -18.91 -1.94 2.66
CA ILE A 471 -18.72 -1.97 1.22
C ILE A 471 -18.44 -3.41 0.76
N ILE A 472 -19.03 -3.79 -0.37
CA ILE A 472 -18.89 -5.13 -0.96
C ILE A 472 -18.50 -5.04 -2.43
N PHE A 473 -17.57 -5.89 -2.85
CA PHE A 473 -17.13 -6.01 -4.23
C PHE A 473 -16.76 -7.44 -4.58
N HIS A 474 -16.76 -7.75 -5.87
CA HIS A 474 -16.01 -8.89 -6.36
C HIS A 474 -14.51 -8.53 -6.38
N ILE A 475 -13.62 -9.47 -6.06
CA ILE A 475 -12.15 -9.21 -6.03
C ILE A 475 -11.61 -8.64 -7.36
N LYS A 476 -12.29 -8.92 -8.48
CA LYS A 476 -11.92 -8.45 -9.82
C LYS A 476 -12.63 -7.16 -10.26
N ASP A 477 -13.52 -6.59 -9.44
CA ASP A 477 -14.22 -5.35 -9.82
C ASP A 477 -13.22 -4.20 -9.98
N ASN A 478 -13.35 -3.46 -11.08
CA ASN A 478 -12.46 -2.34 -11.38
C ASN A 478 -13.08 -1.01 -10.93
N LEU A 479 -12.78 -0.61 -9.69
CA LEU A 479 -13.31 0.61 -9.07
C LEU A 479 -12.83 1.91 -9.74
N LYS A 480 -11.79 1.85 -10.58
CA LYS A 480 -11.30 3.01 -11.33
C LYS A 480 -11.97 3.18 -12.68
N LYS A 481 -12.65 2.15 -13.19
CA LYS A 481 -13.25 2.20 -14.52
C LYS A 481 -14.40 3.19 -14.52
N CYS A 482 -14.22 4.29 -15.25
CA CYS A 482 -15.28 5.24 -15.56
C CYS A 482 -15.99 4.81 -16.85
N VAL A 483 -17.31 5.04 -16.90
CA VAL A 483 -18.15 4.90 -18.08
C VAL A 483 -19.03 6.15 -18.21
N PRO A 484 -19.55 6.48 -19.41
CA PRO A 484 -20.56 7.53 -19.55
C PRO A 484 -21.74 7.29 -18.61
N LEU A 485 -22.33 8.36 -18.07
CA LEU A 485 -23.47 8.26 -17.15
C LEU A 485 -24.63 7.44 -17.73
N THR A 486 -24.87 7.51 -19.04
CA THR A 486 -25.90 6.73 -19.75
C THR A 486 -25.69 5.23 -19.66
N ASP A 487 -24.45 4.79 -19.42
CA ASP A 487 -24.03 3.39 -19.47
C ASP A 487 -23.75 2.81 -18.08
N PHE A 488 -24.13 3.51 -17.00
CA PHE A 488 -23.83 3.09 -15.62
C PHE A 488 -24.32 1.67 -15.31
N ALA A 489 -25.43 1.24 -15.92
CA ALA A 489 -25.98 -0.10 -15.73
C ALA A 489 -25.02 -1.21 -16.20
N ASN A 490 -24.12 -0.92 -17.14
CA ASN A 490 -23.16 -1.87 -17.72
C ASN A 490 -21.84 -1.95 -16.94
N ILE A 491 -21.69 -1.20 -15.85
CA ILE A 491 -20.50 -1.30 -14.99
C ILE A 491 -20.43 -2.72 -14.42
N PRO A 492 -19.29 -3.43 -14.56
CA PRO A 492 -19.11 -4.72 -13.92
C PRO A 492 -19.19 -4.60 -12.39
N PHE A 493 -20.02 -5.43 -11.75
CA PHE A 493 -20.20 -5.42 -10.29
C PHE A 493 -20.63 -6.80 -9.80
N LEU A 494 -19.99 -7.30 -8.74
CA LEU A 494 -20.30 -8.60 -8.13
C LEU A 494 -20.28 -9.79 -9.12
N GLY A 495 -19.46 -9.69 -10.18
CA GLY A 495 -19.34 -10.72 -11.23
C GLY A 495 -20.39 -10.63 -12.36
N ASP A 496 -21.28 -9.65 -12.33
CA ASP A 496 -22.27 -9.37 -13.38
C ASP A 496 -22.31 -7.83 -13.59
N THR A 497 -23.48 -7.22 -13.66
CA THR A 497 -23.67 -5.79 -13.94
C THR A 497 -24.28 -5.03 -12.77
N LEU A 498 -23.92 -3.74 -12.65
CA LEU A 498 -24.50 -2.84 -11.67
C LEU A 498 -26.02 -2.68 -11.88
N GLY A 499 -26.51 -2.67 -13.13
CA GLY A 499 -27.93 -2.61 -13.43
C GLY A 499 -28.72 -3.76 -12.80
N LYS A 500 -28.20 -4.99 -12.94
CA LYS A 500 -28.79 -6.18 -12.29
C LYS A 500 -28.83 -6.03 -10.78
N ALA A 501 -27.77 -5.49 -10.16
CA ALA A 501 -27.72 -5.29 -8.72
C ALA A 501 -28.75 -4.25 -8.24
N VAL A 502 -28.86 -3.13 -8.97
CA VAL A 502 -29.86 -2.09 -8.70
C VAL A 502 -31.27 -2.67 -8.73
N ASP A 503 -31.60 -3.47 -9.74
CA ASP A 503 -32.91 -4.12 -9.85
C ASP A 503 -33.11 -5.16 -8.73
N LYS A 504 -32.10 -5.98 -8.44
CA LYS A 504 -32.14 -7.03 -7.40
C LYS A 504 -32.33 -6.49 -5.99
N PHE A 505 -31.74 -5.33 -5.70
CA PHE A 505 -31.81 -4.69 -4.40
C PHE A 505 -32.97 -3.69 -4.29
N SER A 506 -33.79 -3.58 -5.34
CA SER A 506 -34.88 -2.61 -5.44
C SER A 506 -34.42 -1.17 -5.18
N ILE A 507 -33.24 -0.79 -5.67
CA ILE A 507 -32.68 0.56 -5.51
C ILE A 507 -33.31 1.49 -6.55
N PRO A 508 -33.93 2.61 -6.17
CA PRO A 508 -34.40 3.60 -7.13
C PRO A 508 -33.24 4.15 -7.96
N LYS A 509 -33.35 4.14 -9.29
CA LYS A 509 -32.29 4.67 -10.19
C LYS A 509 -31.91 6.12 -9.89
N SER A 510 -32.84 6.91 -9.35
CA SER A 510 -32.61 8.29 -8.91
C SER A 510 -31.70 8.42 -7.69
N GLN A 511 -31.54 7.35 -6.90
CA GLN A 511 -30.63 7.31 -5.74
C GLN A 511 -29.22 6.87 -6.14
N VAL A 512 -29.06 6.05 -7.19
CA VAL A 512 -27.76 5.45 -7.57
C VAL A 512 -26.70 6.49 -7.93
N VAL A 513 -27.11 7.60 -8.54
CA VAL A 513 -26.21 8.70 -8.92
C VAL A 513 -26.75 10.01 -8.34
N SER A 514 -26.13 10.47 -7.26
CA SER A 514 -26.50 11.73 -6.59
C SER A 514 -26.12 12.97 -7.41
N ASP A 515 -25.00 12.95 -8.13
CA ASP A 515 -24.55 14.08 -8.96
C ASP A 515 -24.81 13.82 -10.46
N LYS A 516 -25.95 14.30 -10.94
CA LYS A 516 -26.36 14.15 -12.35
C LYS A 516 -25.56 15.02 -13.33
N ASN A 517 -24.71 15.91 -12.84
CA ASN A 517 -23.90 16.77 -13.69
C ASN A 517 -22.53 16.13 -14.02
N GLN A 518 -22.20 14.98 -13.44
CA GLN A 518 -20.98 14.25 -13.80
C GLN A 518 -21.16 13.52 -15.14
N PRO A 519 -20.27 13.78 -16.13
CA PRO A 519 -20.37 13.14 -17.44
C PRO A 519 -20.04 11.64 -17.39
N GLU A 520 -19.27 11.23 -16.40
CA GLU A 520 -18.82 9.86 -16.20
C GLU A 520 -19.10 9.37 -14.78
N VAL A 521 -19.24 8.06 -14.64
CA VAL A 521 -19.54 7.38 -13.38
C VAL A 521 -18.72 6.10 -13.25
N SER A 522 -18.40 5.73 -12.01
CA SER A 522 -17.66 4.51 -11.65
C SER A 522 -18.23 3.92 -10.36
N LEU A 523 -17.84 2.69 -10.01
CA LEU A 523 -18.18 2.10 -8.70
C LEU A 523 -17.77 2.96 -7.50
N TRP A 524 -16.82 3.89 -7.68
CA TRP A 524 -16.38 4.80 -6.64
C TRP A 524 -17.43 5.86 -6.27
N ASN A 525 -18.31 6.22 -7.22
CA ASN A 525 -19.20 7.38 -7.12
C ASN A 525 -20.69 7.01 -7.10
N VAL A 526 -21.04 5.74 -7.24
CA VAL A 526 -22.44 5.28 -7.18
C VAL A 526 -22.88 5.02 -5.75
N ASP A 527 -24.04 5.53 -5.37
CA ASP A 527 -24.61 5.40 -4.03
C ASP A 527 -25.41 4.10 -3.94
N ILE A 528 -24.73 3.02 -3.57
CA ILE A 528 -25.31 1.65 -3.50
C ILE A 528 -25.10 0.96 -2.15
N PHE A 529 -24.39 1.58 -1.22
CA PHE A 529 -24.09 0.98 0.07
C PHE A 529 -25.01 1.57 1.15
N PRO A 530 -25.86 0.76 1.81
CA PRO A 530 -26.77 1.24 2.83
C PRO A 530 -26.07 1.58 4.15
N LEU A 531 -26.52 2.64 4.80
CA LEU A 531 -26.15 2.98 6.17
C LEU A 531 -26.89 2.10 7.18
N ALA A 532 -26.21 1.72 8.26
CA ALA A 532 -26.72 0.97 9.40
C ALA A 532 -26.32 1.61 10.74
N ASP A 533 -26.97 1.22 11.84
CA ASP A 533 -26.72 1.76 13.17
C ASP A 533 -25.55 1.08 13.89
N THR A 534 -25.22 -0.16 13.51
CA THR A 534 -24.12 -0.92 14.12
C THR A 534 -23.23 -1.59 13.06
N MET A 535 -22.01 -1.96 13.44
CA MET A 535 -21.12 -2.74 12.56
C MET A 535 -21.74 -4.08 12.17
N SER A 536 -22.34 -4.79 13.13
CA SER A 536 -22.96 -6.10 12.93
C SER A 536 -24.15 -6.03 11.96
N GLU A 537 -25.02 -5.04 12.12
CA GLU A 537 -26.13 -4.79 11.19
C GLU A 537 -25.62 -4.45 9.79
N SER A 538 -24.61 -3.58 9.69
CA SER A 538 -24.03 -3.19 8.41
C SER A 538 -23.42 -4.39 7.66
N PHE A 539 -22.67 -5.23 8.37
CA PHE A 539 -22.10 -6.47 7.83
C PHE A 539 -23.20 -7.45 7.40
N GLN A 540 -24.23 -7.64 8.22
CA GLN A 540 -25.37 -8.53 7.91
C GLN A 540 -26.14 -8.06 6.68
N LEU A 541 -26.36 -6.76 6.54
CA LEU A 541 -27.05 -6.17 5.40
C LEU A 541 -26.25 -6.38 4.11
N ALA A 542 -24.94 -6.13 4.15
CA ALA A 542 -24.03 -6.40 3.05
C ALA A 542 -23.97 -7.89 2.68
N LEU A 543 -23.97 -8.80 3.66
CA LEU A 543 -24.06 -10.23 3.41
C LEU A 543 -25.40 -10.60 2.76
N THR A 544 -26.50 -9.99 3.19
CA THR A 544 -27.83 -10.19 2.63
C THR A 544 -27.90 -9.70 1.18
N MET A 545 -27.27 -8.57 0.85
CA MET A 545 -27.11 -8.10 -0.53
C MET A 545 -26.43 -9.16 -1.39
N LEU A 546 -25.28 -9.66 -0.94
CA LEU A 546 -24.51 -10.68 -1.67
C LEU A 546 -25.31 -11.99 -1.86
N MET A 547 -26.01 -12.44 -0.82
CA MET A 547 -26.85 -13.64 -0.88
C MET A 547 -28.04 -13.46 -1.82
N SER A 548 -28.68 -12.28 -1.81
CA SER A 548 -29.82 -11.95 -2.69
C SER A 548 -29.40 -11.77 -4.15
N PHE A 549 -28.17 -11.35 -4.38
CA PHE A 549 -27.60 -11.27 -5.72
C PHE A 549 -27.34 -12.65 -6.35
N ASN A 550 -26.97 -13.63 -5.51
CA ASN A 550 -26.63 -14.99 -5.94
C ASN A 550 -27.83 -15.97 -5.94
N ASP A 551 -28.92 -15.65 -5.24
CA ASP A 551 -30.10 -16.52 -5.13
C ASP A 551 -31.39 -15.71 -5.36
N ASP A 552 -32.08 -16.00 -6.47
CA ASP A 552 -33.31 -15.30 -6.86
C ASP A 552 -34.45 -15.41 -5.85
N ARG A 553 -34.40 -16.37 -4.94
CA ARG A 553 -35.42 -16.58 -3.88
C ARG A 553 -35.26 -15.62 -2.70
N LYS A 554 -34.10 -14.97 -2.57
CA LYS A 554 -33.80 -14.03 -1.51
C LYS A 554 -34.05 -12.62 -2.04
N ALA A 555 -35.18 -12.03 -1.65
CA ALA A 555 -35.52 -10.66 -1.99
C ALA A 555 -34.90 -9.69 -0.98
N LEU A 556 -34.38 -8.56 -1.48
CA LEU A 556 -33.92 -7.44 -0.66
C LEU A 556 -34.51 -6.16 -1.23
N ASN A 557 -35.01 -5.29 -0.34
CA ASN A 557 -35.50 -3.98 -0.70
C ASN A 557 -34.70 -2.91 0.06
N LEU A 558 -33.96 -2.09 -0.69
CA LEU A 558 -33.16 -0.99 -0.18
C LEU A 558 -33.78 0.40 -0.41
N GLU A 559 -35.03 0.49 -0.90
CA GLU A 559 -35.69 1.75 -1.25
C GLU A 559 -35.76 2.76 -0.09
N SER A 560 -35.99 2.26 1.13
CA SER A 560 -36.07 3.07 2.35
C SER A 560 -34.72 3.41 2.98
N TYR A 561 -33.62 2.81 2.49
CA TYR A 561 -32.31 3.02 3.06
C TYR A 561 -31.66 4.27 2.50
N GLN A 562 -30.92 4.99 3.35
CA GLN A 562 -30.00 6.00 2.86
C GLN A 562 -28.76 5.29 2.31
N LEU A 563 -28.52 5.44 1.01
CA LEU A 563 -27.37 4.86 0.32
C LEU A 563 -26.23 5.88 0.19
N VAL A 564 -25.00 5.38 0.22
CA VAL A 564 -23.78 6.16 0.05
C VAL A 564 -22.81 5.48 -0.90
N SER A 565 -22.02 6.28 -1.61
CA SER A 565 -20.87 5.88 -2.44
C SER A 565 -19.58 5.88 -1.64
N ILE A 566 -18.52 5.25 -2.16
CA ILE A 566 -17.19 5.33 -1.53
C ILE A 566 -16.73 6.79 -1.44
N ASN A 567 -16.99 7.60 -2.46
CA ASN A 567 -16.67 9.02 -2.44
C ASN A 567 -17.36 9.76 -1.28
N SER A 568 -18.63 9.47 -1.02
CA SER A 568 -19.36 10.00 0.14
C SER A 568 -18.78 9.48 1.45
N ILE A 569 -18.46 8.19 1.53
CA ILE A 569 -17.83 7.56 2.71
C ILE A 569 -16.52 8.26 3.07
N LEU A 570 -15.67 8.59 2.10
CA LEU A 570 -14.40 9.28 2.35
C LEU A 570 -14.57 10.69 2.95
N LYS A 571 -15.71 11.34 2.71
CA LYS A 571 -16.05 12.64 3.32
C LYS A 571 -16.63 12.49 4.73
N TYR A 572 -17.31 11.39 5.00
CA TYR A 572 -17.99 11.13 6.27
C TYR A 572 -17.19 10.22 7.21
N LYS A 573 -16.02 9.72 6.79
CA LYS A 573 -15.22 8.72 7.53
C LYS A 573 -14.95 9.15 8.97
N ALA A 574 -15.29 8.27 9.93
CA ALA A 574 -15.05 8.48 11.35
C ALA A 574 -13.73 7.83 11.77
N ILE A 575 -12.60 8.48 11.43
CA ILE A 575 -11.25 7.92 11.66
C ILE A 575 -11.04 7.49 13.12
N HIS A 576 -11.43 8.34 14.08
CA HIS A 576 -11.31 8.07 15.50
C HIS A 576 -12.08 6.83 15.95
N GLU A 577 -13.31 6.64 15.48
CA GLU A 577 -14.12 5.48 15.84
C GLU A 577 -13.56 4.19 15.23
N MET A 578 -12.99 4.25 14.02
CA MET A 578 -12.31 3.09 13.41
C MET A 578 -11.06 2.69 14.19
N LEU A 579 -10.24 3.66 14.59
CA LEU A 579 -9.05 3.40 15.41
C LEU A 579 -9.40 2.89 16.80
N LYS A 580 -10.46 3.42 17.41
CA LYS A 580 -10.98 2.95 18.70
C LYS A 580 -11.48 1.51 18.63
N TYR A 581 -12.16 1.12 17.55
CA TYR A 581 -12.52 -0.28 17.31
C TYR A 581 -11.26 -1.17 17.23
N ARG A 582 -10.27 -0.79 16.41
CA ARG A 582 -9.01 -1.55 16.28
C ARG A 582 -8.23 -1.63 17.60
N GLN A 583 -8.21 -0.57 18.40
CA GLN A 583 -7.58 -0.56 19.72
C GLN A 583 -8.32 -1.49 20.69
N LYS A 584 -9.66 -1.46 20.74
CA LYS A 584 -10.43 -2.41 21.57
C LYS A 584 -10.16 -3.85 21.17
N LEU A 585 -10.05 -4.14 19.87
CA LEU A 585 -9.72 -5.46 19.37
C LEU A 585 -8.28 -5.86 19.73
N PHE A 586 -7.33 -4.92 19.62
CA PHE A 586 -5.96 -5.11 20.11
C PHE A 586 -5.94 -5.47 21.59
N ASP A 587 -6.61 -4.70 22.45
CA ASP A 587 -6.60 -4.93 23.90
C ASP A 587 -7.19 -6.30 24.25
N LYS A 588 -8.27 -6.72 23.58
CA LYS A 588 -8.88 -8.06 23.75
C LYS A 588 -7.91 -9.18 23.38
N ILE A 589 -7.17 -9.03 22.29
CA ILE A 589 -6.21 -10.04 21.81
C ILE A 589 -4.97 -10.05 22.67
N ASN A 590 -4.43 -8.88 23.01
CA ASN A 590 -3.17 -8.72 23.72
C ASN A 590 -3.20 -9.28 25.14
N VAL A 591 -4.36 -9.32 25.81
CA VAL A 591 -4.49 -9.98 27.13
C VAL A 591 -4.18 -11.49 27.05
N GLN A 592 -4.24 -12.10 25.86
CA GLN A 592 -4.00 -13.51 25.63
C GLN A 592 -2.56 -13.83 25.14
N TYR A 593 -1.71 -12.81 25.01
CA TYR A 593 -0.30 -12.92 24.59
C TYR A 593 0.62 -12.43 25.70
#